data_AF-A0AAD7HDJ0-F1
#
_entry.id   AF-A0AAD7HDJ0-F1
#
_cell.length_a   1.000
_cell.length_b   1.000
_cell.length_c   1.000
_cell.angle_alpha   90.00
_cell.angle_beta   90.00
_cell.angle_gamma   90.00
#
_symmetry.space_group_name_H-M   'P 1'
#
loop_
_entity.id
_entity.type
_entity.pdbx_description
1 polymer ?
#
loop_
_entity_poly.entity_id
_entity_poly.type
_entity_poly.pdbx_seq_one_letter_code
_entity_poly.pdbx_strand_id
1 'polypeptide(L)'
;MSMFCVQRGLREAWGYFWTSWYSPKMWKLWARSTSPYLSRLRTTVNVENFWRQLKHGFLHNHLRPRLDQLIWILVTQVTPAYHARATQFQKQFKTMWKKLEGRTLAVDADRKYITSVELWTCTCKSQPLNSCHLCKHLVDAVGHPSPEFWTQIVRRRTQPLYRHPALVPRGQEKSKYIEPSDGSITDGDDHALVDPGVLAGGGGWRDLDFSSSSLLGKRTRLSREESHGDSSSDDAEEVQRQFFPAFDTHDSDVEEEVDGYRDHLLRRAEELEQAAAILRAQVPHRNKLWMSSIARRDIGADVGKMVADIRRFESTAHVRDTTWAKKGDREDRRRKENTMGYQIYVPPVAAEDVEVN
;
A
#
# COMPACT_ATOMS: atom_id res chain seq x y z
N MET A 1 -30.26 18.35 -6.82
CA MET A 1 -31.26 17.84 -5.86
C MET A 1 -32.55 18.68 -5.86
N SER A 2 -32.49 19.99 -5.57
CA SER A 2 -33.70 20.86 -5.53
C SER A 2 -34.53 20.82 -6.83
N MET A 3 -33.91 20.97 -8.01
CA MET A 3 -34.63 20.92 -9.30
C MET A 3 -35.30 19.56 -9.57
N PHE A 4 -34.67 18.46 -9.14
CA PHE A 4 -35.21 17.10 -9.30
C PHE A 4 -36.47 16.88 -8.45
N CYS A 5 -36.47 17.36 -7.20
CA CYS A 5 -37.63 17.25 -6.32
C CYS A 5 -38.79 18.15 -6.78
N VAL A 6 -38.49 19.34 -7.33
CA VAL A 6 -39.51 20.26 -7.84
C VAL A 6 -40.19 19.71 -9.09
N GLN A 7 -39.43 19.16 -10.04
CA GLN A 7 -39.97 18.56 -11.27
C GLN A 7 -40.86 17.34 -11.01
N ARG A 8 -40.63 16.60 -9.91
CA ARG A 8 -41.37 15.38 -9.55
C ARG A 8 -42.44 15.59 -8.49
N GLY A 9 -42.72 16.83 -8.08
CA GLY A 9 -43.71 17.13 -7.04
C GLY A 9 -43.31 16.65 -5.62
N LEU A 10 -42.06 16.26 -5.40
CA LEU A 10 -41.55 15.72 -4.13
C LEU A 10 -41.13 16.84 -3.15
N ARG A 11 -42.03 17.80 -2.92
CA ARG A 11 -41.74 19.00 -2.11
C ARG A 11 -41.54 18.67 -0.63
N GLU A 12 -42.29 17.71 -0.11
CA GLU A 12 -42.19 17.24 1.27
C GLU A 12 -40.86 16.50 1.52
N ALA A 13 -40.46 15.65 0.57
CA ALA A 13 -39.16 14.98 0.62
C ALA A 13 -38.00 16.00 0.57
N TRP A 14 -38.12 17.04 -0.26
CA TRP A 14 -37.14 18.14 -0.25
C TRP A 14 -37.12 18.87 1.09
N GLY A 15 -38.29 19.17 1.68
CA GLY A 15 -38.40 19.76 3.00
C GLY A 15 -37.66 18.94 4.06
N TYR A 16 -37.91 17.63 4.09
CA TYR A 16 -37.22 16.69 4.98
C TYR A 16 -35.71 16.65 4.74
N PHE A 17 -35.27 16.53 3.48
CA PHE A 17 -33.85 16.54 3.16
C PHE A 17 -33.18 17.87 3.55
N TRP A 18 -33.87 18.99 3.36
CA TRP A 18 -33.34 20.30 3.73
C TRP A 18 -33.21 20.46 5.25
N THR A 19 -34.26 20.15 6.02
CA THR A 19 -34.22 20.29 7.48
C THR A 19 -33.22 19.34 8.12
N SER A 20 -33.22 18.09 7.67
CA SER A 20 -32.48 17.01 8.34
C SER A 20 -31.05 16.86 7.82
N TRP A 21 -30.77 17.26 6.57
CA TRP A 21 -29.46 17.07 5.95
C TRP A 21 -28.91 18.42 5.44
N TYR A 22 -29.56 19.08 4.49
CA TYR A 22 -28.95 20.19 3.76
C TYR A 22 -28.94 21.56 4.47
N SER A 23 -29.53 21.71 5.65
CA SER A 23 -29.57 22.98 6.38
C SER A 23 -28.16 23.40 6.80
N PRO A 24 -27.82 24.71 6.84
CA PRO A 24 -26.48 25.17 7.24
C PRO A 24 -26.05 24.73 8.65
N LYS A 25 -27.02 24.49 9.54
CA LYS A 25 -26.79 23.94 10.89
C LYS A 25 -26.35 22.47 10.82
N MET A 26 -27.05 21.66 10.02
CA MET A 26 -26.75 20.23 9.85
C MET A 26 -25.56 20.00 8.92
N TRP A 27 -25.29 20.90 7.98
CA TRP A 27 -24.15 20.87 7.06
C TRP A 27 -22.82 20.64 7.79
N LYS A 28 -22.63 21.26 8.97
CA LYS A 28 -21.43 21.09 9.79
C LYS A 28 -21.20 19.65 10.27
N LEU A 29 -22.25 18.83 10.33
CA LEU A 29 -22.19 17.45 10.85
C LEU A 29 -21.74 16.44 9.79
N TRP A 30 -22.09 16.64 8.52
CA TRP A 30 -21.81 15.67 7.45
C TRP A 30 -20.98 16.23 6.30
N ALA A 31 -20.88 17.55 6.15
CA ALA A 31 -19.93 18.14 5.22
C ALA A 31 -18.51 18.00 5.79
N ARG A 32 -17.79 17.01 5.25
CA ARG A 32 -16.39 16.71 5.61
C ARG A 32 -15.43 17.92 5.49
N SER A 33 -15.86 19.00 4.84
CA SER A 33 -15.09 20.23 4.60
C SER A 33 -15.16 21.27 5.71
N THR A 34 -15.97 21.09 6.77
CA THR A 34 -16.08 22.08 7.86
C THR A 34 -15.08 21.88 8.99
N SER A 35 -14.29 20.80 8.95
CA SER A 35 -13.21 20.59 9.91
C SER A 35 -11.98 21.41 9.54
N PRO A 36 -11.34 22.12 10.48
CA PRO A 36 -10.03 22.74 10.24
C PRO A 36 -8.90 21.70 10.05
N TYR A 37 -9.20 20.41 10.27
CA TYR A 37 -8.26 19.32 10.17
C TYR A 37 -8.27 18.67 8.77
N LEU A 38 -7.09 18.62 8.15
CA LEU A 38 -6.78 17.90 6.94
C LEU A 38 -6.76 16.38 7.22
N SER A 39 -7.48 15.61 6.40
CA SER A 39 -7.49 14.16 6.51
C SER A 39 -6.12 13.56 6.16
N ARG A 40 -5.62 12.62 6.97
CA ARG A 40 -4.37 11.91 6.68
C ARG A 40 -4.48 11.04 5.42
N LEU A 41 -5.67 10.51 5.17
CA LEU A 41 -5.97 9.64 4.04
C LEU A 41 -6.80 10.39 3.00
N ARG A 42 -6.45 10.24 1.72
CA ARG A 42 -7.38 10.56 0.61
C ARG A 42 -8.55 9.59 0.67
N THR A 43 -9.76 10.13 0.71
CA THR A 43 -10.93 9.47 1.30
C THR A 43 -11.69 8.50 0.40
N THR A 44 -11.37 8.38 -0.88
CA THR A 44 -12.06 7.41 -1.76
C THR A 44 -11.25 6.12 -1.82
N VAL A 45 -10.06 6.18 -2.40
CA VAL A 45 -9.20 4.99 -2.61
C VAL A 45 -8.78 4.31 -1.30
N ASN A 46 -8.45 5.07 -0.25
CA ASN A 46 -8.07 4.44 1.03
C ASN A 46 -9.25 3.86 1.78
N VAL A 47 -10.44 4.45 1.61
CA VAL A 47 -11.67 3.95 2.24
C VAL A 47 -12.11 2.69 1.52
N GLU A 48 -12.08 2.66 0.20
CA GLU A 48 -12.32 1.45 -0.60
C GLU A 48 -11.32 0.35 -0.27
N ASN A 49 -10.03 0.67 -0.21
CA ASN A 49 -9.00 -0.29 0.18
C ASN A 49 -9.19 -0.77 1.63
N PHE A 50 -9.61 0.11 2.56
CA PHE A 50 -9.98 -0.28 3.91
C PHE A 50 -11.15 -1.26 3.92
N TRP A 51 -12.24 -0.93 3.20
CA TRP A 51 -13.40 -1.81 3.11
C TRP A 51 -13.07 -3.13 2.42
N ARG A 52 -12.19 -3.12 1.41
CA ARG A 52 -11.67 -4.33 0.77
C ARG A 52 -10.91 -5.19 1.78
N GLN A 53 -9.97 -4.61 2.53
CA GLN A 53 -9.22 -5.33 3.56
C GLN A 53 -10.12 -5.84 4.69
N LEU A 54 -11.10 -5.05 5.13
CA LEU A 54 -12.08 -5.46 6.12
C LEU A 54 -12.90 -6.65 5.61
N LYS A 55 -13.46 -6.55 4.41
CA LYS A 55 -14.29 -7.60 3.79
C LYS A 55 -13.50 -8.88 3.54
N HIS A 56 -12.38 -8.79 2.82
CA HIS A 56 -11.63 -9.97 2.37
C HIS A 56 -10.64 -10.49 3.41
N GLY A 57 -10.08 -9.61 4.25
CA GLY A 57 -9.11 -10.01 5.28
C GLY A 57 -9.79 -10.54 6.54
N PHE A 58 -10.80 -9.83 7.04
CA PHE A 58 -11.36 -10.08 8.38
C PHE A 58 -12.79 -10.63 8.36
N LEU A 59 -13.59 -10.32 7.34
CA LEU A 59 -15.00 -10.72 7.24
C LEU A 59 -15.27 -11.79 6.18
N HIS A 60 -14.23 -12.45 5.64
CA HIS A 60 -14.39 -13.40 4.52
C HIS A 60 -15.32 -14.58 4.85
N ASN A 61 -15.37 -15.00 6.12
CA ASN A 61 -16.27 -16.07 6.60
C ASN A 61 -17.54 -15.54 7.29
N HIS A 62 -17.75 -14.23 7.32
CA HIS A 62 -18.87 -13.60 8.02
C HIS A 62 -19.83 -12.96 7.02
N LEU A 63 -20.78 -13.76 6.53
CA LEU A 63 -21.92 -13.26 5.78
C LEU A 63 -22.87 -12.58 6.77
N ARG A 64 -22.87 -11.23 6.79
CA ARG A 64 -23.68 -10.37 7.67
C ARG A 64 -23.35 -10.52 9.17
N PRO A 65 -22.17 -10.08 9.63
CA PRO A 65 -21.85 -10.08 11.05
C PRO A 65 -22.86 -9.23 11.84
N ARG A 66 -23.27 -9.72 13.01
CA ARG A 66 -24.02 -8.90 13.99
C ARG A 66 -23.17 -7.68 14.37
N LEU A 67 -23.82 -6.56 14.68
CA LEU A 67 -23.13 -5.29 14.96
C LEU A 67 -22.06 -5.45 16.05
N ASP A 68 -22.38 -6.14 17.14
CA ASP A 68 -21.43 -6.37 18.24
C ASP A 68 -20.20 -7.17 17.82
N GLN A 69 -20.40 -8.18 16.96
CA GLN A 69 -19.32 -9.00 16.42
C GLN A 69 -18.45 -8.19 15.46
N LEU A 70 -19.06 -7.34 14.62
CA LEU A 70 -18.32 -6.42 13.76
C LEU A 70 -17.47 -5.45 14.58
N ILE A 71 -18.02 -4.87 15.64
CA ILE A 71 -17.30 -3.97 16.55
C ILE A 71 -16.14 -4.71 17.21
N TRP A 72 -16.36 -5.93 17.70
CA TRP A 72 -15.30 -6.75 18.28
C TRP A 72 -14.16 -7.01 17.28
N ILE A 73 -14.47 -7.42 16.04
CA ILE A 73 -13.48 -7.64 14.97
C ILE A 73 -12.70 -6.34 14.67
N LEU A 74 -13.40 -5.21 14.57
CA LEU A 74 -12.78 -3.92 14.32
C LEU A 74 -11.77 -3.54 15.42
N VAL A 75 -12.14 -3.69 16.69
CA VAL A 75 -11.31 -3.31 17.83
C VAL A 75 -10.15 -4.29 18.05
N THR A 76 -10.41 -5.59 17.95
CA THR A 76 -9.43 -6.62 18.36
C THR A 76 -8.52 -7.09 17.24
N GLN A 77 -8.96 -7.04 15.98
CA GLN A 77 -8.20 -7.60 14.86
C GLN A 77 -7.77 -6.51 13.88
N VAL A 78 -8.71 -5.69 13.43
CA VAL A 78 -8.47 -4.69 12.37
C VAL A 78 -7.59 -3.57 12.93
N THR A 79 -7.96 -3.01 14.07
CA THR A 79 -7.25 -1.87 14.67
C THR A 79 -5.77 -2.22 14.94
N PRO A 80 -5.42 -3.31 15.65
CA PRO A 80 -4.01 -3.67 15.86
C PRO A 80 -3.23 -3.95 14.57
N ALA A 81 -3.85 -4.61 13.57
CA ALA A 81 -3.21 -4.87 12.28
C ALA A 81 -2.88 -3.57 11.52
N TYR A 82 -3.75 -2.55 11.62
CA TYR A 82 -3.48 -1.22 11.09
C TYR A 82 -2.40 -0.49 11.90
N HIS A 83 -2.38 -0.64 13.22
CA HIS A 83 -1.35 -0.06 14.10
C HIS A 83 0.05 -0.57 13.74
N ALA A 84 0.20 -1.89 13.50
CA ALA A 84 1.46 -2.47 13.08
C ALA A 84 1.99 -1.89 11.75
N ARG A 85 1.09 -1.45 10.85
CA ARG A 85 1.42 -0.90 9.52
C ARG A 85 1.62 0.63 9.52
N ALA A 86 1.10 1.34 10.52
CA ALA A 86 1.13 2.81 10.59
C ALA A 86 2.55 3.40 10.79
N THR A 87 3.54 2.58 11.13
CA THR A 87 4.96 2.95 11.29
C THR A 87 5.68 3.28 9.97
N GLN A 88 4.98 3.28 8.83
CA GLN A 88 5.59 3.44 7.51
C GLN A 88 5.65 4.89 6.99
N PHE A 89 5.01 5.86 7.64
CA PHE A 89 4.93 7.24 7.11
C PHE A 89 6.31 7.86 6.87
N GLN A 90 7.22 7.78 7.84
CA GLN A 90 8.58 8.34 7.74
C GLN A 90 9.38 7.68 6.63
N LYS A 91 9.25 6.35 6.46
CA LYS A 91 9.86 5.61 5.35
C LYS A 91 9.30 6.08 4.01
N GLN A 92 7.98 6.18 3.88
CA GLN A 92 7.32 6.64 2.66
C GLN A 92 7.71 8.08 2.31
N PHE A 93 7.74 8.96 3.31
CA PHE A 93 8.15 10.35 3.20
C PHE A 93 9.59 10.46 2.70
N LYS A 94 10.53 9.73 3.32
CA LYS A 94 11.95 9.69 2.92
C LYS A 94 12.14 9.19 1.49
N THR A 95 11.45 8.12 1.10
CA THR A 95 11.53 7.57 -0.27
C THR A 95 11.03 8.58 -1.30
N MET A 96 9.89 9.23 -1.04
CA MET A 96 9.35 10.23 -1.97
C MET A 96 10.20 11.50 -2.02
N TRP A 97 10.78 11.92 -0.89
CA TRP A 97 11.71 13.04 -0.84
C TRP A 97 12.91 12.78 -1.75
N LYS A 98 13.61 11.66 -1.57
CA LYS A 98 14.77 11.28 -2.41
C LYS A 98 14.42 11.22 -3.90
N LYS A 99 13.26 10.66 -4.22
CA LYS A 99 12.76 10.59 -5.61
C LYS A 99 12.53 11.98 -6.21
N LEU A 100 12.06 12.94 -5.42
CA LEU A 100 11.88 14.32 -5.87
C LEU A 100 13.21 15.07 -5.92
N GLU A 101 14.11 14.85 -4.97
CA GLU A 101 15.43 15.48 -4.92
C GLU A 101 16.23 15.21 -6.21
N GLY A 102 16.26 13.96 -6.67
CA GLY A 102 16.96 13.55 -7.88
C GLY A 102 16.32 13.98 -9.21
N ARG A 103 15.14 14.61 -9.20
CA ARG A 103 14.53 15.14 -10.43
C ARG A 103 15.13 16.50 -10.78
N THR A 104 15.48 16.70 -12.04
CA THR A 104 15.79 18.02 -12.58
C THR A 104 14.52 18.86 -12.60
N LEU A 105 14.63 20.10 -12.13
CA LEU A 105 13.58 21.09 -12.34
C LEU A 105 13.59 21.46 -13.82
N ALA A 106 12.51 21.13 -14.54
CA ALA A 106 12.30 21.72 -15.86
C ALA A 106 12.19 23.22 -15.66
N VAL A 107 13.16 23.96 -16.19
CA VAL A 107 13.15 25.42 -16.23
C VAL A 107 12.16 25.82 -17.33
N ASP A 108 10.88 25.56 -17.10
CA ASP A 108 9.83 26.18 -17.90
C ASP A 108 9.85 27.66 -17.54
N ALA A 109 10.56 28.45 -18.35
CA ALA A 109 10.84 29.88 -18.15
C ALA A 109 9.59 30.75 -17.96
N ASP A 110 8.39 30.19 -18.18
CA ASP A 110 7.12 30.91 -18.22
C ASP A 110 6.19 30.63 -17.03
N ARG A 111 6.52 29.65 -16.15
CA ARG A 111 5.66 29.32 -14.98
C ARG A 111 6.44 29.34 -13.67
N LYS A 112 6.61 30.55 -13.12
CA LYS A 112 7.13 30.74 -11.76
C LYS A 112 6.08 30.31 -10.73
N TYR A 113 6.27 29.13 -10.13
CA TYR A 113 5.43 28.69 -9.01
C TYR A 113 5.81 29.45 -7.74
N ILE A 114 4.82 29.83 -6.94
CA ILE A 114 5.02 30.47 -5.64
C ILE A 114 5.14 29.36 -4.61
N THR A 115 6.25 29.33 -3.88
CA THR A 115 6.52 28.39 -2.78
C THR A 115 6.61 29.15 -1.46
N SER A 116 5.92 28.64 -0.43
CA SER A 116 6.09 29.08 0.95
C SER A 116 6.48 27.88 1.79
N VAL A 117 7.71 27.88 2.31
CA VAL A 117 8.22 26.82 3.20
C VAL A 117 7.55 26.93 4.58
N GLU A 118 7.28 28.15 5.04
CA GLU A 118 6.64 28.42 6.33
C GLU A 118 5.21 27.86 6.41
N LEU A 119 4.41 28.04 5.35
CA LEU A 119 3.07 27.48 5.24
C LEU A 119 3.07 26.05 4.68
N TRP A 120 4.20 25.58 4.18
CA TRP A 120 4.36 24.34 3.43
C TRP A 120 3.39 24.24 2.25
N THR A 121 3.34 25.27 1.41
CA THR A 121 2.42 25.38 0.27
C THR A 121 3.15 25.73 -1.01
N CYS A 122 2.73 25.14 -2.13
CA CYS A 122 3.20 25.44 -3.46
C CYS A 122 2.02 25.52 -4.43
N THR A 123 2.06 26.48 -5.36
CA THR A 123 1.01 26.62 -6.39
C THR A 123 1.06 25.56 -7.49
N CYS A 124 1.97 24.57 -7.41
CA CYS A 124 2.09 23.54 -8.41
C CYS A 124 1.03 22.44 -8.25
N LYS A 125 0.55 21.91 -9.38
CA LYS A 125 -0.46 20.82 -9.39
C LYS A 125 0.02 19.53 -8.73
N SER A 126 1.34 19.31 -8.65
CA SER A 126 1.90 18.08 -8.09
C SER A 126 1.83 17.98 -6.57
N GLN A 127 1.82 19.10 -5.85
CA GLN A 127 1.75 19.09 -4.38
C GLN A 127 0.47 18.40 -3.86
N PRO A 128 -0.75 18.80 -4.28
CA PRO A 128 -1.96 18.16 -3.79
C PRO A 128 -2.09 16.71 -4.25
N LEU A 129 -1.45 16.32 -5.36
CA LEU A 129 -1.50 14.96 -5.91
C LEU A 129 -0.63 13.95 -5.14
N ASN A 130 0.40 14.41 -4.44
CA ASN A 130 1.30 13.57 -3.66
C ASN A 130 0.69 13.22 -2.28
N SER A 131 0.78 11.96 -1.85
CA SER A 131 0.24 11.49 -0.56
C SER A 131 0.90 12.14 0.66
N CYS A 132 2.17 12.57 0.55
CA CYS A 132 2.88 13.33 1.58
C CYS A 132 2.84 14.85 1.33
N HIS A 133 2.08 15.35 0.35
CA HIS A 133 2.04 16.78 -0.01
C HIS A 133 3.43 17.37 -0.33
N LEU A 134 4.28 16.55 -0.97
CA LEU A 134 5.61 16.94 -1.44
C LEU A 134 5.58 17.26 -2.94
N CYS A 135 6.35 18.29 -3.34
CA CYS A 135 6.64 18.59 -4.73
C CYS A 135 8.13 18.95 -4.88
N LYS A 136 8.65 18.89 -6.10
CA LYS A 136 10.05 19.24 -6.36
C LYS A 136 10.37 20.67 -5.91
N HIS A 137 9.48 21.63 -6.15
CA HIS A 137 9.71 23.04 -5.77
C HIS A 137 9.87 23.22 -4.24
N LEU A 138 9.11 22.49 -3.42
CA LEU A 138 9.25 22.54 -1.96
C LEU A 138 10.50 21.83 -1.48
N VAL A 139 10.81 20.66 -2.05
CA VAL A 139 12.03 19.91 -1.72
C VAL A 139 13.28 20.69 -2.09
N ASP A 140 13.27 21.41 -3.22
CA ASP A 140 14.40 22.21 -3.69
C ASP A 140 14.54 23.55 -2.94
N ALA A 141 13.42 24.13 -2.49
CA ALA A 141 13.40 25.32 -1.66
C ALA A 141 14.01 25.08 -0.26
N VAL A 142 14.10 23.83 0.18
CA VAL A 142 14.67 23.42 1.47
C VAL A 142 16.05 22.77 1.23
N GLY A 143 16.99 22.96 2.17
CA GLY A 143 18.27 22.27 2.13
C GLY A 143 18.16 20.76 2.35
N HIS A 144 19.22 20.01 2.06
CA HIS A 144 19.26 18.57 2.37
C HIS A 144 19.20 18.36 3.90
N PRO A 145 18.19 17.64 4.43
CA PRO A 145 18.02 17.48 5.86
C PRO A 145 18.98 16.43 6.47
N SER A 146 19.25 16.53 7.77
CA SER A 146 20.09 15.57 8.50
C SER A 146 19.41 14.20 8.68
N PRO A 147 20.14 13.13 9.05
CA PRO A 147 19.54 11.82 9.29
C PRO A 147 18.46 11.82 10.39
N GLU A 148 18.64 12.64 11.44
CA GLU A 148 17.70 12.77 12.57
C GLU A 148 16.35 13.36 12.17
N PHE A 149 16.31 14.18 11.12
CA PHE A 149 15.07 14.73 10.60
C PHE A 149 14.05 13.65 10.24
N TRP A 150 14.51 12.53 9.67
CA TRP A 150 13.61 11.49 9.17
C TRP A 150 12.86 10.76 10.28
N THR A 151 13.40 10.72 11.49
CA THR A 151 12.74 10.10 12.65
C THR A 151 11.84 11.09 13.39
N GLN A 152 12.14 12.39 13.30
CA GLN A 152 11.44 13.45 14.01
C GLN A 152 10.30 14.09 13.20
N ILE A 153 10.27 13.92 11.88
CA ILE A 153 9.25 14.52 11.03
C ILE A 153 7.87 13.89 11.28
N VAL A 154 6.89 14.75 11.58
CA VAL A 154 5.50 14.37 11.80
C VAL A 154 4.60 15.22 10.90
N ARG A 155 3.58 14.59 10.30
CA ARG A 155 2.55 15.28 9.51
C ARG A 155 1.45 15.79 10.44
N ARG A 156 1.22 17.10 10.43
CA ARG A 156 0.12 17.75 11.14
C ARG A 156 -1.17 17.69 10.33
N ARG A 157 -2.31 17.76 11.02
CA ARG A 157 -3.63 17.91 10.39
C ARG A 157 -4.01 19.37 10.16
N THR A 158 -3.27 20.33 10.70
CA THR A 158 -3.49 21.77 10.49
C THR A 158 -2.35 22.37 9.68
N GLN A 159 -2.60 23.51 9.02
CA GLN A 159 -1.52 24.24 8.37
C GLN A 159 -0.64 24.96 9.42
N PRO A 160 0.68 25.02 9.21
CA PRO A 160 1.43 24.30 8.17
C PRO A 160 1.52 22.80 8.45
N LEU A 161 1.43 22.02 7.37
CA LEU A 161 1.38 20.55 7.38
C LEU A 161 2.61 19.89 8.00
N TYR A 162 3.77 20.53 7.87
CA TYR A 162 5.02 20.10 8.47
C TYR A 162 5.66 21.28 9.18
N ARG A 163 6.20 21.02 10.37
CA ARG A 163 7.04 21.96 11.10
C ARG A 163 8.24 21.20 11.63
N HIS A 164 9.44 21.67 11.30
CA HIS A 164 10.68 21.11 11.82
C HIS A 164 11.80 22.15 11.70
N PRO A 165 12.75 22.26 12.66
CA PRO A 165 13.85 23.24 12.60
C PRO A 165 14.73 23.13 11.34
N ALA A 166 14.79 21.96 10.73
CA ALA A 166 15.51 21.70 9.49
C ALA A 166 14.74 22.13 8.22
N LEU A 167 13.43 22.42 8.32
CA LEU A 167 12.61 22.87 7.20
C LEU A 167 12.67 24.40 7.11
N VAL A 168 13.83 24.92 6.73
CA VAL A 168 14.06 26.34 6.47
C VAL A 168 14.37 26.57 4.99
N PRO A 169 13.95 27.71 4.41
CA PRO A 169 14.38 28.11 3.08
C PRO A 169 15.90 28.07 2.94
N ARG A 170 16.38 27.68 1.76
CA ARG A 170 17.81 27.63 1.45
C ARG A 170 18.47 28.99 1.72
N GLY A 171 19.44 29.02 2.63
CA GLY A 171 20.18 30.22 3.00
C GLY A 171 19.71 30.95 4.27
N GLN A 172 18.64 30.49 4.92
CA GLN A 172 18.24 30.97 6.25
C GLN A 172 18.80 30.09 7.37
N GLU A 173 19.12 30.71 8.52
CA GLU A 173 19.53 29.98 9.73
C GLU A 173 18.38 29.12 10.28
N LYS A 174 18.74 28.02 10.95
CA LYS A 174 17.76 27.13 11.60
C LYS A 174 16.99 27.93 12.66
N SER A 175 15.68 28.01 12.54
CA SER A 175 14.83 28.76 13.45
C SER A 175 14.73 28.10 14.82
N LYS A 176 14.45 28.92 15.86
CA LYS A 176 14.14 28.42 17.21
C LYS A 176 12.86 27.58 17.15
N TYR A 177 13.01 26.33 17.57
CA TYR A 177 11.97 25.32 17.70
C TYR A 177 10.76 25.85 18.48
N ILE A 178 9.58 25.78 17.86
CA ILE A 178 8.30 25.82 18.58
C ILE A 178 7.89 24.36 18.78
N GLU A 179 7.62 23.96 20.02
CA GLU A 179 7.26 22.59 20.34
C GLU A 179 6.09 22.10 19.45
N PRO A 180 6.12 20.84 18.99
CA PRO A 180 5.01 20.21 18.27
C PRO A 180 3.66 20.30 19.01
N SER A 181 3.70 20.50 20.34
CA SER A 181 2.58 20.56 21.26
C SER A 181 1.85 21.92 21.32
N ASP A 182 2.43 23.01 20.80
CA ASP A 182 1.95 24.40 21.00
C ASP A 182 0.75 24.79 20.12
N GLY A 183 -0.12 23.82 19.87
CA GLY A 183 -1.29 23.93 19.02
C GLY A 183 -1.88 22.56 18.72
N SER A 184 -2.42 21.93 19.77
CA SER A 184 -3.40 20.84 19.72
C SER A 184 -3.08 19.74 18.69
N ILE A 185 -2.10 18.89 19.02
CA ILE A 185 -2.04 17.49 18.53
C ILE A 185 -3.14 16.64 19.22
N THR A 186 -3.96 17.24 20.09
CA THR A 186 -5.04 16.56 20.81
C THR A 186 -6.26 16.39 19.90
N ASP A 187 -6.29 15.26 19.19
CA ASP A 187 -7.43 14.33 19.21
C ASP A 187 -6.97 12.95 18.67
N GLY A 188 -6.02 12.33 19.38
CA GLY A 188 -5.68 10.90 19.26
C GLY A 188 -4.51 10.53 18.34
N ASP A 189 -3.59 11.46 18.04
CA ASP A 189 -2.40 11.21 17.21
C ASP A 189 -1.09 11.23 18.06
N ASP A 190 -1.15 10.81 19.33
CA ASP A 190 0.06 10.57 20.12
C ASP A 190 0.80 9.36 19.53
N HIS A 191 1.99 9.60 18.99
CA HIS A 191 2.91 8.54 18.55
C HIS A 191 3.46 7.70 19.71
N ALA A 192 3.12 8.03 20.96
CA ALA A 192 3.25 7.13 22.09
C ALA A 192 2.05 6.17 22.10
N LEU A 193 2.01 5.28 21.10
CA LEU A 193 1.07 4.18 21.10
C LEU A 193 1.39 3.29 22.29
N VAL A 194 0.38 3.10 23.15
CA VAL A 194 0.33 2.19 24.29
C VAL A 194 1.24 0.98 24.07
N ASP A 195 2.17 0.78 25.01
CA ASP A 195 3.15 -0.32 25.00
C ASP A 195 2.44 -1.65 24.66
N PRO A 196 2.93 -2.47 23.72
CA PRO A 196 2.33 -3.77 23.39
C PRO A 196 2.05 -4.65 24.62
N GLY A 197 2.79 -4.46 25.71
CA GLY A 197 2.55 -5.12 27.00
C GLY A 197 1.20 -4.78 27.65
N VAL A 198 0.65 -3.58 27.44
CA VAL A 198 -0.66 -3.16 27.99
C VAL A 198 -1.81 -3.88 27.29
N LEU A 199 -1.64 -4.30 26.04
CA LEU A 199 -2.62 -5.12 25.31
C LEU A 199 -2.42 -6.63 25.51
N ALA A 200 -1.29 -7.03 26.12
CA ALA A 200 -0.93 -8.44 26.34
C ALA A 200 -1.31 -8.94 27.74
N GLY A 201 -1.60 -8.06 28.69
CA GLY A 201 -2.16 -8.44 29.99
C GLY A 201 -3.63 -8.87 29.82
N GLY A 202 -4.05 -9.91 30.53
CA GLY A 202 -5.43 -10.45 30.49
C GLY A 202 -6.55 -9.49 30.92
N GLY A 203 -6.22 -8.22 31.17
CA GLY A 203 -7.17 -7.12 31.29
C GLY A 203 -7.58 -6.65 29.90
N GLY A 204 -8.71 -7.13 29.40
CA GLY A 204 -9.35 -6.54 28.23
C GLY A 204 -9.62 -5.04 28.46
N TRP A 205 -10.03 -4.33 27.40
CA TRP A 205 -10.38 -2.89 27.36
C TRP A 205 -11.18 -2.31 28.55
N ARG A 206 -11.79 -3.16 29.39
CA ARG A 206 -12.47 -2.79 30.64
C ARG A 206 -11.55 -2.18 31.69
N ASP A 207 -10.24 -2.43 31.63
CA ASP A 207 -9.27 -1.92 32.62
C ASP A 207 -8.63 -0.59 32.20
N LEU A 208 -9.01 -0.03 31.04
CA LEU A 208 -8.62 1.32 30.64
C LEU A 208 -9.51 2.34 31.37
N ASP A 209 -9.13 2.66 32.62
CA ASP A 209 -9.73 3.75 33.37
C ASP A 209 -9.29 5.10 32.78
N PHE A 210 -10.17 5.72 31.99
CA PHE A 210 -9.95 7.03 31.36
C PHE A 210 -9.88 8.20 32.35
N SER A 211 -9.99 7.93 33.66
CA SER A 211 -9.99 8.97 34.71
C SER A 211 -8.61 9.19 35.37
N SER A 212 -7.63 8.29 35.18
CA SER A 212 -6.32 8.44 35.83
C SER A 212 -5.33 9.23 34.98
N SER A 213 -5.07 10.48 35.38
CA SER A 213 -3.95 11.31 34.93
C SER A 213 -2.56 10.80 35.35
N SER A 214 -2.48 9.58 35.89
CA SER A 214 -1.25 8.94 36.37
C SER A 214 -0.52 8.04 35.36
N LEU A 215 -1.06 7.82 34.16
CA LEU A 215 -0.39 7.04 33.10
C LEU A 215 0.63 7.85 32.29
N LEU A 216 0.79 9.14 32.57
CA LEU A 216 1.86 9.96 32.02
C LEU A 216 3.14 9.71 32.84
N GLY A 217 3.89 8.69 32.43
CA GLY A 217 5.18 8.33 32.99
C GLY A 217 6.08 9.56 33.20
N LYS A 218 6.51 9.75 34.44
CA LYS A 218 7.48 10.77 34.85
C LYS A 218 8.74 10.66 33.98
N ARG A 219 9.13 11.76 33.34
CA ARG A 219 10.44 11.94 32.70
C ARG A 219 11.55 11.72 33.74
N THR A 220 12.30 10.63 33.60
CA THR A 220 13.60 10.48 34.29
C THR A 220 14.69 11.08 33.42
N ARG A 221 15.46 11.99 34.03
CA ARG A 221 16.52 12.80 33.43
C ARG A 221 17.84 12.01 33.46
N LEU A 222 18.49 11.93 32.29
CA LEU A 222 19.87 11.53 31.95
C LEU A 222 20.81 11.02 33.06
N SER A 223 21.48 9.89 32.79
CA SER A 223 22.94 9.79 32.94
C SER A 223 23.57 8.81 31.94
N ARG A 224 24.59 9.36 31.28
CA ARG A 224 25.61 8.78 30.42
C ARG A 224 26.32 7.60 31.09
N GLU A 225 26.45 6.49 30.37
CA GLU A 225 27.56 5.54 30.52
C GLU A 225 27.79 4.80 29.20
N GLU A 226 29.07 4.74 28.80
CA GLU A 226 29.60 4.10 27.61
C GLU A 226 29.57 2.58 27.77
N SER A 227 29.32 1.82 26.70
CA SER A 227 30.03 0.57 26.46
C SER A 227 29.82 0.02 25.05
N HIS A 228 30.84 -0.74 24.66
CA HIS A 228 31.18 -1.29 23.36
C HIS A 228 30.12 -2.14 22.63
N GLY A 229 30.06 -1.91 21.32
CA GLY A 229 30.42 -2.89 20.28
C GLY A 229 29.67 -4.21 20.26
N ASP A 230 28.83 -4.39 19.24
CA ASP A 230 28.97 -5.57 18.37
C ASP A 230 28.40 -5.30 16.97
N SER A 231 29.09 -5.84 15.97
CA SER A 231 28.84 -5.74 14.54
C SER A 231 28.15 -7.01 14.08
N SER A 232 26.90 -6.93 13.62
CA SER A 232 26.35 -7.98 12.76
C SER A 232 25.69 -7.40 11.53
N SER A 233 26.35 -7.65 10.40
CA SER A 233 25.82 -7.54 9.05
C SER A 233 24.74 -8.61 8.85
N ASP A 234 23.51 -8.19 8.58
CA ASP A 234 22.49 -9.07 8.01
C ASP A 234 21.97 -8.45 6.72
N ASP A 235 22.39 -9.08 5.62
CA ASP A 235 21.92 -8.88 4.26
C ASP A 235 20.44 -9.29 4.17
N ALA A 236 19.56 -8.32 3.93
CA ALA A 236 18.17 -8.57 3.59
C ALA A 236 17.95 -8.28 2.10
N GLU A 237 17.83 -9.35 1.31
CA GLU A 237 17.43 -9.33 -0.10
C GLU A 237 16.14 -8.53 -0.30
N GLU A 238 16.27 -7.46 -1.09
CA GLU A 238 15.20 -6.57 -1.51
C GLU A 238 14.33 -7.25 -2.58
N VAL A 239 13.28 -7.96 -2.14
CA VAL A 239 12.23 -8.45 -3.06
C VAL A 239 11.44 -7.25 -3.55
N GLN A 240 11.75 -6.85 -4.78
CA GLN A 240 11.15 -5.76 -5.53
C GLN A 240 9.67 -6.07 -5.85
N ARG A 241 8.76 -5.81 -4.89
CA ARG A 241 7.31 -5.84 -5.15
C ARG A 241 6.95 -4.64 -6.03
N GLN A 242 6.74 -4.90 -7.31
CA GLN A 242 6.20 -3.95 -8.27
C GLN A 242 4.85 -3.40 -7.76
N PHE A 243 4.79 -2.08 -7.65
CA PHE A 243 3.58 -1.31 -7.38
C PHE A 243 2.68 -1.40 -8.62
N PHE A 244 1.56 -2.11 -8.52
CA PHE A 244 0.49 -2.03 -9.53
C PHE A 244 -0.32 -0.74 -9.35
N PRO A 245 -0.67 -0.01 -10.43
CA PRO A 245 -1.53 1.17 -10.36
C PRO A 245 -2.99 0.76 -10.06
N ALA A 246 -3.72 1.68 -9.42
CA ALA A 246 -5.09 1.49 -8.96
C ALA A 246 -6.07 1.31 -10.13
N PHE A 247 -6.95 0.32 -10.04
CA PHE A 247 -8.00 0.02 -11.00
C PHE A 247 -9.36 0.04 -10.28
N ASP A 248 -10.29 0.82 -10.83
CA ASP A 248 -11.71 0.88 -10.50
C ASP A 248 -12.36 -0.40 -11.08
N THR A 249 -13.38 -0.99 -10.46
CA THR A 249 -14.08 -2.15 -11.05
C THR A 249 -15.61 -1.94 -11.13
N HIS A 250 -16.08 -1.64 -12.34
CA HIS A 250 -17.35 -2.11 -12.88
C HIS A 250 -17.19 -3.57 -13.33
N ASP A 251 -18.27 -4.35 -13.41
CA ASP A 251 -18.23 -5.77 -13.81
C ASP A 251 -17.66 -6.02 -15.24
N SER A 252 -17.53 -4.96 -16.06
CA SER A 252 -16.79 -4.97 -17.34
C SER A 252 -15.27 -5.15 -17.17
N ASP A 253 -14.76 -4.83 -15.99
CA ASP A 253 -13.33 -4.62 -15.75
C ASP A 253 -12.64 -5.95 -15.40
N VAL A 254 -13.39 -6.98 -14.98
CA VAL A 254 -12.86 -8.32 -14.72
C VAL A 254 -12.57 -9.06 -16.04
N GLU A 255 -13.44 -8.92 -17.05
CA GLU A 255 -13.18 -9.50 -18.37
C GLU A 255 -12.02 -8.79 -19.07
N GLU A 256 -11.94 -7.46 -18.98
CA GLU A 256 -10.80 -6.69 -19.51
C GLU A 256 -9.48 -7.03 -18.78
N GLU A 257 -9.52 -7.33 -17.48
CA GLU A 257 -8.35 -7.78 -16.71
C GLU A 257 -7.87 -9.18 -17.15
N VAL A 258 -8.80 -10.12 -17.37
CA VAL A 258 -8.48 -11.47 -17.86
C VAL A 258 -7.90 -11.42 -19.27
N ASP A 259 -8.46 -10.59 -20.15
CA ASP A 259 -7.91 -10.36 -21.49
C ASP A 259 -6.51 -9.73 -21.45
N GLY A 260 -6.29 -8.79 -20.54
CA GLY A 260 -4.96 -8.22 -20.28
C GLY A 260 -3.93 -9.27 -19.85
N TYR A 261 -4.31 -10.19 -18.95
CA TYR A 261 -3.44 -11.30 -18.55
C TYR A 261 -3.20 -12.27 -19.70
N ARG A 262 -4.23 -12.59 -20.50
CA ARG A 262 -4.11 -13.45 -21.67
C ARG A 262 -3.09 -12.89 -22.67
N ASP A 263 -3.23 -11.62 -23.02
CA ASP A 263 -2.34 -10.98 -23.99
C ASP A 263 -0.91 -10.86 -23.47
N HIS A 264 -0.75 -10.62 -22.16
CA HIS A 264 0.56 -10.65 -21.51
C HIS A 264 1.21 -12.04 -21.57
N LEU A 265 0.43 -13.10 -21.27
CA LEU A 265 0.91 -14.48 -21.31
C LEU A 265 1.25 -14.94 -22.73
N LEU A 266 0.47 -14.54 -23.74
CA LEU A 266 0.76 -14.83 -25.15
C LEU A 266 2.08 -14.19 -25.59
N ARG A 267 2.29 -12.91 -25.28
CA ARG A 267 3.56 -12.23 -25.56
C ARG A 267 4.72 -12.91 -24.86
N ARG A 268 4.52 -13.30 -23.59
CA ARG A 268 5.55 -13.98 -22.81
C ARG A 268 5.87 -15.37 -23.37
N ALA A 269 4.88 -16.09 -23.88
CA ALA A 269 5.08 -17.38 -24.55
C ALA A 269 5.91 -17.20 -25.82
N GLU A 270 5.60 -16.20 -26.65
CA GLU A 270 6.37 -15.88 -27.85
C GLU A 270 7.84 -15.54 -27.53
N GLU A 271 8.09 -14.73 -26.49
CA GLU A 271 9.45 -14.43 -26.02
C GLU A 271 10.22 -15.70 -25.59
N LEU A 272 9.55 -16.64 -24.92
CA LEU A 272 10.13 -17.91 -24.49
C LEU A 272 10.44 -18.83 -25.69
N GLU A 273 9.58 -18.84 -26.71
CA GLU A 273 9.81 -19.59 -27.95
C GLU A 273 11.00 -19.02 -28.72
N GLN A 274 11.09 -17.70 -28.86
CA GLN A 274 12.23 -17.02 -29.49
C GLN A 274 13.52 -17.30 -28.72
N ALA A 275 13.49 -17.23 -27.38
CA ALA A 275 14.64 -17.56 -26.54
C ALA A 275 15.06 -19.03 -26.76
N ALA A 276 14.12 -19.97 -26.80
CA ALA A 276 14.40 -21.38 -27.08
C ALA A 276 15.00 -21.59 -28.48
N ALA A 277 14.51 -20.85 -29.49
CA ALA A 277 15.06 -20.89 -30.85
C ALA A 277 16.51 -20.39 -30.89
N ILE A 278 16.81 -19.27 -30.23
CA ILE A 278 18.19 -18.75 -30.10
C ILE A 278 19.09 -19.77 -29.41
N LEU A 279 18.62 -20.36 -28.31
CA LEU A 279 19.38 -21.39 -27.60
C LEU A 279 19.72 -22.57 -28.52
N ARG A 280 18.72 -23.11 -29.25
CA ARG A 280 18.93 -24.22 -30.19
C ARG A 280 19.86 -23.84 -31.35
N ALA A 281 19.74 -22.63 -31.89
CA ALA A 281 20.60 -22.14 -32.96
C ALA A 281 22.05 -21.96 -32.52
N GLN A 282 22.29 -21.61 -31.26
CA GLN A 282 23.65 -21.40 -30.72
C GLN A 282 24.37 -22.68 -30.31
N VAL A 283 23.65 -23.76 -30.00
CA VAL A 283 24.24 -25.04 -29.58
C VAL A 283 25.24 -25.61 -30.62
N PRO A 284 24.95 -25.64 -31.94
CA PRO A 284 25.89 -26.11 -32.95
C PRO A 284 27.22 -25.35 -33.01
N HIS A 285 27.25 -24.07 -32.62
CA HIS A 285 28.46 -23.24 -32.66
C HIS A 285 29.48 -23.57 -31.55
N ARG A 286 29.11 -24.41 -30.57
CA ARG A 286 30.01 -24.94 -29.51
C ARG A 286 30.85 -23.87 -28.78
N ASN A 287 30.32 -22.65 -28.63
CA ASN A 287 31.02 -21.58 -27.90
C ASN A 287 31.02 -21.87 -26.39
N LYS A 288 32.14 -22.36 -25.88
CA LYS A 288 32.31 -22.78 -24.47
C LYS A 288 31.99 -21.66 -23.47
N LEU A 289 32.39 -20.42 -23.75
CA LEU A 289 32.15 -19.29 -22.83
C LEU A 289 30.66 -18.97 -22.74
N TRP A 290 29.98 -18.91 -23.89
CA TRP A 290 28.55 -18.65 -23.94
C TRP A 290 27.75 -19.79 -23.29
N MET A 291 28.02 -21.05 -23.66
CA MET A 291 27.33 -22.21 -23.09
C MET A 291 27.52 -22.31 -21.57
N SER A 292 28.74 -22.05 -21.06
CA SER A 292 29.02 -22.04 -19.62
C SER A 292 28.29 -20.91 -18.89
N SER A 293 28.17 -19.74 -19.52
CA SER A 293 27.43 -18.60 -18.98
C SER A 293 25.93 -18.89 -18.88
N ILE A 294 25.34 -19.46 -19.95
CA ILE A 294 23.93 -19.85 -19.98
C ILE A 294 23.65 -20.92 -18.92
N ALA A 295 24.49 -21.96 -18.83
CA ALA A 295 24.34 -23.03 -17.85
C ALA A 295 24.47 -22.52 -16.41
N ARG A 296 25.43 -21.62 -16.12
CA ARG A 296 25.62 -21.07 -14.76
C ARG A 296 24.46 -20.17 -14.32
N ARG A 297 23.88 -19.41 -15.25
CA ARG A 297 22.76 -18.51 -14.98
C ARG A 297 21.42 -19.24 -14.81
N ASP A 298 21.37 -20.54 -15.12
CA ASP A 298 20.18 -21.39 -15.00
C ASP A 298 18.94 -20.76 -15.67
N ILE A 299 19.17 -20.19 -16.87
CA ILE A 299 18.12 -19.46 -17.60
C ILE A 299 17.01 -20.42 -17.97
N GLY A 300 15.81 -20.18 -17.44
CA GLY A 300 14.64 -21.01 -17.68
C GLY A 300 14.38 -22.07 -16.61
N ALA A 301 15.12 -22.08 -15.49
CA ALA A 301 14.90 -23.00 -14.38
C ALA A 301 13.44 -23.03 -13.90
N ASP A 302 12.82 -21.86 -13.78
CA ASP A 302 11.43 -21.74 -13.31
C ASP A 302 10.42 -22.24 -14.34
N VAL A 303 10.71 -22.04 -15.64
CA VAL A 303 9.91 -22.61 -16.74
C VAL A 303 10.04 -24.14 -16.74
N GLY A 304 11.25 -24.66 -16.53
CA GLY A 304 11.50 -26.10 -16.41
C GLY A 304 10.75 -26.73 -15.23
N LYS A 305 10.75 -26.06 -14.07
CA LYS A 305 9.96 -26.47 -12.89
C LYS A 305 8.46 -26.43 -13.18
N MET A 306 7.95 -25.37 -13.83
CA MET A 306 6.54 -25.27 -14.23
C MET A 306 6.13 -26.44 -15.14
N VAL A 307 6.93 -26.76 -16.16
CA VAL A 307 6.66 -27.89 -17.07
C VAL A 307 6.67 -29.23 -16.32
N ALA A 308 7.62 -29.43 -15.39
CA ALA A 308 7.67 -30.64 -14.58
C ALA A 308 6.45 -30.77 -13.66
N ASP A 309 6.03 -29.65 -13.05
CA ASP A 309 4.86 -29.60 -12.16
C ASP A 309 3.56 -29.89 -12.94
N ILE A 310 3.39 -29.34 -14.16
CA ILE A 310 2.24 -29.61 -15.02
C ILE A 310 2.22 -31.07 -15.49
N ARG A 311 3.34 -31.62 -15.96
CA ARG A 311 3.42 -33.04 -16.37
C ARG A 311 3.10 -33.99 -15.22
N ARG A 312 3.60 -33.68 -14.03
CA ARG A 312 3.23 -34.41 -12.81
C ARG A 312 1.72 -34.33 -12.62
N PHE A 313 1.12 -33.14 -12.66
CA PHE A 313 -0.32 -32.96 -12.51
C PHE A 313 -1.14 -33.75 -13.52
N GLU A 314 -0.78 -33.71 -14.81
CA GLU A 314 -1.44 -34.45 -15.88
C GLU A 314 -1.34 -35.97 -15.67
N SER A 315 -0.15 -36.48 -15.30
CA SER A 315 0.05 -37.91 -15.04
C SER A 315 -0.64 -38.40 -13.76
N THR A 316 -0.83 -37.54 -12.76
CA THR A 316 -1.44 -37.89 -11.46
C THR A 316 -2.92 -37.53 -11.36
N ALA A 317 -3.56 -37.05 -12.44
CA ALA A 317 -4.88 -36.41 -12.42
C ALA A 317 -6.02 -37.23 -11.74
N HIS A 318 -5.83 -38.53 -11.52
CA HIS A 318 -6.76 -39.40 -10.77
C HIS A 318 -6.58 -39.38 -9.23
N VAL A 319 -5.47 -38.87 -8.71
CA VAL A 319 -5.20 -38.74 -7.27
C VAL A 319 -5.17 -37.25 -6.94
N ARG A 320 -6.25 -36.73 -6.35
CA ARG A 320 -6.33 -35.33 -5.93
C ARG A 320 -5.34 -35.07 -4.79
N ASP A 321 -4.24 -34.38 -5.09
CA ASP A 321 -3.40 -33.77 -4.05
C ASP A 321 -4.27 -32.80 -3.22
N THR A 322 -4.03 -32.75 -1.90
CA THR A 322 -4.72 -31.82 -0.99
C THR A 322 -4.60 -30.38 -1.49
N THR A 323 -5.69 -29.59 -1.46
CA THR A 323 -5.76 -28.25 -2.08
C THR A 323 -4.78 -27.23 -1.47
N TRP A 324 -4.31 -27.45 -0.24
CA TRP A 324 -3.50 -26.48 0.51
C TRP A 324 -2.10 -27.00 0.82
N ALA A 325 -1.07 -26.20 0.57
CA ALA A 325 0.32 -26.59 0.84
C ALA A 325 0.54 -26.83 2.34
N LYS A 326 1.33 -27.85 2.69
CA LYS A 326 1.79 -28.01 4.07
C LYS A 326 2.69 -26.83 4.45
N LYS A 327 2.52 -26.31 5.67
CA LYS A 327 3.32 -25.18 6.16
C LYS A 327 4.82 -25.54 6.13
N GLY A 328 5.61 -24.75 5.42
CA GLY A 328 7.07 -24.94 5.30
C GLY A 328 7.51 -25.68 4.04
N ASP A 329 6.59 -26.30 3.29
CA ASP A 329 6.92 -26.98 2.04
C ASP A 329 6.89 -26.02 0.85
N ARG A 330 8.07 -25.50 0.49
CA ARG A 330 8.22 -24.55 -0.63
C ARG A 330 7.92 -25.20 -1.98
N GLU A 331 8.22 -26.49 -2.14
CA GLU A 331 8.00 -27.21 -3.39
C GLU A 331 6.51 -27.45 -3.60
N ASP A 332 5.81 -27.92 -2.56
CA ASP A 332 4.37 -28.15 -2.63
C ASP A 332 3.58 -26.86 -2.87
N ARG A 333 4.03 -25.74 -2.29
CA ARG A 333 3.46 -24.42 -2.58
C ARG A 333 3.65 -24.02 -4.04
N ARG A 334 4.87 -24.15 -4.58
CA ARG A 334 5.15 -23.86 -6.00
C ARG A 334 4.28 -24.71 -6.93
N ARG A 335 4.20 -26.01 -6.67
CA ARG A 335 3.37 -26.94 -7.46
C ARG A 335 1.92 -26.50 -7.50
N LYS A 336 1.38 -26.08 -6.36
CA LYS A 336 0.00 -25.58 -6.26
C LYS A 336 -0.18 -24.29 -7.03
N GLU A 337 0.73 -23.32 -6.87
CA GLU A 337 0.69 -22.06 -7.64
C GLU A 337 0.70 -22.33 -9.15
N ASN A 338 1.48 -23.30 -9.63
CA ASN A 338 1.57 -23.65 -11.05
C ASN A 338 0.37 -24.45 -11.59
N THR A 339 -0.40 -25.13 -10.74
CA THR A 339 -1.47 -26.05 -11.16
C THR A 339 -2.88 -25.57 -10.79
N MET A 340 -3.00 -24.55 -9.93
CA MET A 340 -4.28 -23.94 -9.55
C MET A 340 -4.97 -23.31 -10.77
N GLY A 341 -6.15 -23.84 -11.12
CA GLY A 341 -6.92 -23.37 -12.26
C GLY A 341 -6.42 -23.88 -13.62
N TYR A 342 -5.38 -24.73 -13.64
CA TYR A 342 -4.94 -25.41 -14.86
C TYR A 342 -6.00 -26.41 -15.31
N GLN A 343 -6.47 -26.26 -16.55
CA GLN A 343 -7.41 -27.18 -17.17
C GLN A 343 -6.61 -28.14 -18.06
N ILE A 344 -6.78 -29.45 -17.81
CA ILE A 344 -6.13 -30.48 -18.63
C ILE A 344 -6.63 -30.32 -20.05
N TYR A 345 -5.72 -30.00 -20.96
CA TYR A 345 -6.02 -29.98 -22.37
C TYR A 345 -6.20 -31.43 -22.84
N VAL A 346 -7.45 -31.82 -23.06
CA VAL A 346 -7.77 -33.05 -23.79
C VAL A 346 -7.85 -32.66 -25.26
N PRO A 347 -6.85 -33.03 -26.10
CA PRO A 347 -6.97 -32.80 -27.53
C PRO A 347 -8.26 -33.47 -28.02
N PRO A 348 -9.03 -32.83 -28.91
CA PRO A 348 -10.18 -33.48 -29.52
C PRO A 348 -9.69 -34.77 -30.16
N VAL A 349 -10.28 -35.90 -29.75
CA VAL A 349 -10.06 -37.19 -30.39
C VAL A 349 -10.38 -36.96 -31.86
N ALA A 350 -9.37 -37.11 -32.72
CA ALA A 350 -9.60 -37.11 -34.15
C ALA A 350 -10.71 -38.13 -34.39
N ALA A 351 -11.85 -37.67 -34.93
CA ALA A 351 -12.92 -38.57 -35.34
C ALA A 351 -12.30 -39.48 -36.40
N GLU A 352 -11.86 -40.66 -35.98
CA GLU A 352 -11.59 -41.75 -36.91
C GLU A 352 -12.95 -42.03 -37.55
N ASP A 353 -13.04 -41.71 -38.84
CA ASP A 353 -14.15 -42.08 -39.69
C ASP A 353 -14.34 -43.60 -39.59
N VAL A 354 -15.29 -44.01 -38.74
CA VAL A 354 -15.82 -45.38 -38.73
C VAL A 354 -16.63 -45.51 -40.01
N GLU A 355 -15.94 -45.80 -41.11
CA GLU A 355 -16.55 -46.37 -42.30
C GLU A 355 -17.14 -47.73 -41.90
N VAL A 356 -18.45 -47.73 -41.66
CA VAL A 356 -19.27 -48.94 -41.61
C VAL A 356 -19.30 -49.52 -43.02
N ASN A 357 -18.58 -50.63 -43.22
CA ASN A 357 -18.80 -51.56 -44.32
C ASN A 357 -19.47 -52.83 -43.79
#